data_AF-A0A7Y2JDT6-F1
#
_entry.id   AF-A0A7Y2JDT6-F1
#
_cell.length_a   1.000
_cell.length_b   1.000
_cell.length_c   1.000
_cell.angle_alpha   90.00
_cell.angle_beta   90.00
_cell.angle_gamma   90.00
#
_symmetry.space_group_name_H-M   'P 1'
#
loop_
_entity.id
_entity.type
_entity.pdbx_description
1 polymer ?
#
loop_
_entity_poly.entity_id
_entity_poly.type
_entity_poly.pdbx_seq_one_letter_code
_entity_poly.pdbx_strand_id
1 'polypeptide(L)' 'MWMSMTGYGRGDHHGGDVSVTAEIRSVNHRFLDIHVRCPAKFLSWEMRIRSMVRKAVKRGKVDVFLSVKDWGRTG' A
#
# COMPACT_ATOMS: atom_id res chain seq x y z
N MET A 1 -3.67 -1.87 29.33
CA MET A 1 -3.34 -0.80 28.35
C MET A 1 -3.49 -1.38 26.95
N TRP A 2 -4.55 -1.04 26.22
CA TRP A 2 -4.72 -1.51 24.85
C TRP A 2 -3.77 -0.69 23.97
N MET A 3 -2.65 -1.28 23.56
CA MET A 3 -1.76 -0.65 22.59
C MET A 3 -2.51 -0.57 21.26
N SER A 4 -2.72 0.64 20.77
CA SER A 4 -3.25 0.90 19.44
C SER A 4 -2.37 0.17 18.42
N MET A 5 -2.85 -0.93 17.85
CA MET A 5 -2.19 -1.65 16.76
C MET A 5 -2.43 -0.90 15.45
N THR A 6 -2.10 0.40 15.42
CA THR A 6 -2.19 1.25 14.25
C THR A 6 -0.78 1.52 13.75
N GLY A 7 -0.43 0.96 12.59
CA GLY A 7 0.86 1.18 11.94
C GLY A 7 0.68 2.05 10.71
N TYR A 8 1.49 3.09 10.57
CA TYR A 8 1.59 3.86 9.35
C TYR A 8 2.96 3.61 8.72
N GLY A 9 2.98 3.36 7.42
CA GLY A 9 4.20 3.26 6.62
C GLY A 9 4.02 4.03 5.32
N ARG A 10 5.05 4.77 4.92
CA ARG A 10 5.11 5.43 3.63
C ARG A 10 6.46 5.16 3.00
N GLY A 11 6.46 4.80 1.74
CA GLY A 11 7.65 4.68 0.91
C GLY A 11 7.40 5.33 -0.42
N ASP A 12 8.23 6.30 -0.79
CA ASP A 12 8.30 6.82 -2.14
C ASP A 12 9.54 6.28 -2.85
N HIS A 13 9.41 6.14 -4.16
CA HIS A 13 10.50 5.74 -5.02
C HIS A 13 10.39 6.52 -6.33
N HIS A 14 11.49 7.19 -6.68
CA HIS A 14 11.59 8.02 -7.86
C HIS A 14 12.44 7.29 -8.89
N GLY A 15 11.81 6.83 -9.97
CA GLY A 15 12.47 6.21 -11.10
C GLY A 15 12.41 7.15 -12.30
N GLY A 16 13.39 8.05 -12.44
CA GLY A 16 13.57 8.93 -13.61
C GLY A 16 12.29 9.68 -14.03
N ASP A 17 11.57 9.11 -14.99
CA ASP A 17 10.32 9.63 -15.55
C ASP A 17 9.06 9.33 -14.73
N VAL A 18 9.14 8.50 -13.68
CA VAL A 18 8.00 8.07 -12.87
C VAL A 18 8.32 8.11 -11.38
N SER A 19 7.47 8.76 -10.60
CA SER A 19 7.46 8.72 -9.14
C SER A 19 6.34 7.81 -8.64
N VAL A 20 6.71 6.80 -7.86
CA VAL A 20 5.79 5.89 -7.19
C VAL A 20 5.77 6.20 -5.71
N THR A 21 4.59 6.34 -5.12
CA THR A 21 4.40 6.51 -3.67
C THR A 21 3.48 5.41 -3.18
N ALA A 22 3.98 4.59 -2.27
CA ALA A 22 3.22 3.59 -1.55
C ALA A 22 2.97 4.07 -0.11
N GLU A 23 1.71 4.19 0.28
CA GLU A 23 1.31 4.41 1.67
C GLU A 23 0.57 3.18 2.20
N ILE A 24 0.86 2.80 3.43
CA ILE A 24 0.28 1.65 4.12
C ILE A 24 -0.23 2.14 5.46
N ARG A 25 -1.50 1.85 5.74
CA ARG A 25 -2.16 2.13 7.02
C ARG A 25 -2.72 0.82 7.55
N SER A 26 -2.30 0.43 8.73
CA SER A 26 -2.91 -0.68 9.45
C SER A 26 -3.69 -0.15 10.65
N VAL A 27 -4.82 -0.79 10.94
CA VAL A 27 -5.64 -0.51 12.11
C VAL A 27 -6.06 -1.80 12.79
N ASN A 28 -6.30 -1.72 14.10
CA ASN A 28 -6.77 -2.85 14.89
C ASN A 28 -8.21 -3.19 14.46
N HIS A 29 -8.35 -4.25 13.66
CA HIS A 29 -9.62 -4.74 13.17
C HIS A 29 -9.78 -6.22 13.53
N ARG A 30 -11.02 -6.66 13.79
CA ARG A 30 -11.30 -8.03 14.24
C ARG A 30 -10.96 -9.06 13.17
N PHE A 31 -11.17 -8.73 11.90
CA PHE A 31 -10.92 -9.59 10.74
C PHE A 31 -9.77 -9.04 9.89
N LEU A 32 -9.06 -9.93 9.18
CA LEU A 32 -8.03 -9.53 8.22
C LEU A 32 -8.69 -8.96 6.98
N ASP A 33 -8.62 -7.64 6.83
CA ASP A 33 -9.16 -6.94 5.67
C ASP A 33 -8.00 -6.23 4.97
N ILE A 34 -7.79 -6.52 3.69
CA ILE A 34 -6.65 -6.00 2.92
C ILE A 34 -7.22 -5.25 1.74
N HIS A 35 -7.08 -3.93 1.78
CA HIS A 35 -7.56 -3.05 0.75
C HIS A 35 -6.37 -2.46 0.01
N VAL A 36 -6.17 -2.83 -1.25
CA VAL A 36 -5.07 -2.29 -2.07
C VAL A 36 -5.69 -1.42 -3.14
N ARG A 37 -5.33 -0.14 -3.18
CA ARG A 37 -5.68 0.77 -4.28
C ARG A 37 -4.46 0.94 -5.16
N CYS A 38 -4.54 0.49 -6.40
CA CYS A 38 -3.51 0.70 -7.41
C CYS A 38 -4.11 1.14 -8.75
N PRO A 39 -3.34 1.87 -9.58
CA PRO A 39 -3.75 2.16 -10.96
C PRO A 39 -3.84 0.86 -11.78
N ALA A 40 -4.75 0.82 -12.76
CA ALA A 40 -4.97 -0.38 -13.59
C ALA A 40 -3.69 -0.91 -14.27
N LYS A 41 -2.72 -0.02 -14.59
CA LYS A 41 -1.41 -0.39 -15.14
C LYS A 41 -0.58 -1.31 -14.22
N PHE A 42 -0.91 -1.37 -12.92
CA PHE A 42 -0.16 -2.11 -11.90
C PHE A 42 -1.02 -3.15 -11.15
N LEU A 43 -2.15 -3.59 -11.73
CA LEU A 43 -3.02 -4.62 -11.16
C LEU A 43 -2.27 -5.90 -10.75
N SER A 44 -1.24 -6.31 -11.50
CA SER A 44 -0.40 -7.47 -11.13
C SER A 44 0.41 -7.26 -9.84
N TRP A 45 0.72 -6.01 -9.49
CA TRP A 45 1.36 -5.65 -8.22
C TRP A 45 0.38 -5.69 -7.07
N GLU A 46 -0.90 -5.37 -7.31
CA GLU A 46 -1.97 -5.49 -6.32
C GLU A 46 -2.02 -6.89 -5.70
N MET A 47 -2.09 -7.91 -6.56
CA MET A 47 -2.13 -9.31 -6.13
C MET A 47 -0.88 -9.70 -5.35
N ARG A 48 0.30 -9.27 -5.80
CA ARG A 48 1.57 -9.52 -5.10
C ARG A 48 1.57 -8.88 -3.72
N ILE A 49 1.19 -7.61 -3.60
CA ILE A 49 1.14 -6.87 -2.34
C ILE A 49 0.13 -7.53 -1.39
N ARG A 50 -1.07 -7.85 -1.88
CA ARG A 50 -2.09 -8.54 -1.09
C ARG A 50 -1.57 -9.87 -0.54
N SER A 51 -0.87 -10.65 -1.35
CA SER A 51 -0.25 -11.92 -0.92
C SER A 51 0.83 -11.70 0.15
N MET A 52 1.69 -10.69 -0.03
CA MET A 52 2.72 -10.33 0.96
C MET A 52 2.10 -9.86 2.28
N VAL A 53 1.12 -8.96 2.23
CA VAL A 53 0.41 -8.44 3.41
C VAL A 53 -0.31 -9.58 4.15
N ARG A 54 -0.95 -10.50 3.43
CA ARG A 54 -1.61 -11.67 4.02
C ARG A 54 -0.64 -12.62 4.73
N LYS A 55 0.61 -12.70 4.26
CA LYS A 55 1.67 -13.46 4.95
C LYS A 55 2.19 -12.72 6.19
N ALA A 56 2.30 -11.40 6.13
CA ALA A 56 2.82 -10.59 7.24
C ALA A 56 1.80 -10.35 8.37
N VAL A 57 0.53 -10.12 8.03
CA VAL A 57 -0.54 -9.75 8.96
C VAL A 57 -1.61 -10.82 8.97
N LYS A 58 -1.87 -11.41 10.15
CA LYS A 58 -2.91 -12.44 10.34
C LYS A 58 -4.26 -11.87 10.75
N ARG A 59 -4.29 -10.66 11.32
CA ARG A 59 -5.48 -9.99 11.85
C ARG A 59 -5.29 -8.49 11.86
N GLY A 60 -6.30 -7.74 11.48
CA GLY A 60 -6.24 -6.28 11.33
C GLY A 60 -6.69 -5.83 9.95
N LYS A 61 -6.99 -4.55 9.80
CA LYS A 61 -7.30 -3.96 8.50
C LYS A 61 -6.05 -3.25 8.00
N VAL A 62 -5.66 -3.52 6.76
CA VAL A 62 -4.50 -2.94 6.11
C VAL A 62 -4.96 -2.28 4.81
N ASP A 63 -4.91 -0.95 4.79
CA ASP A 63 -5.16 -0.14 3.61
C ASP A 63 -3.80 0.21 2.98
N VAL A 64 -3.57 -0.27 1.76
CA VAL A 64 -2.42 0.06 0.93
C VAL A 64 -2.87 0.96 -0.20
N PHE A 65 -2.21 2.09 -0.35
CA PHE A 65 -2.44 3.08 -1.39
C PHE A 65 -1.19 3.22 -2.24
N LEU A 66 -1.31 2.95 -3.53
CA LEU A 66 -0.26 3.17 -4.51
C LEU A 66 -0.65 4.34 -5.40
N SER A 67 0.15 5.40 -5.34
CA SER A 67 0.10 6.53 -6.26
C SER A 67 1.26 6.42 -7.22
N VAL A 68 0.99 6.44 -8.52
CA VAL A 68 2.01 6.52 -9.55
C VAL A 68 1.80 7.84 -10.27
N LYS A 69 2.82 8.68 -10.27
CA LYS A 69 2.86 9.95 -10.99
C LYS A 69 3.97 9.85 -12.02
N ASP A 70 3.65 10.04 -13.30
CA ASP A 70 4.68 10.34 -14.29
C ASP A 70 5.29 11.71 -13.94
N TRP A 71 6.59 11.74 -13.66
CA TRP A 71 7.37 12.96 -13.45
C TRP A 71 7.85 13.60 -14.77
N GLY A 72 7.61 12.94 -15.91
CA GLY A 72 8.05 13.41 -17.22
C GLY A 72 6.90 13.63 -18.20
N ARG A 73 6.31 14.84 -18.18
CA ARG A 73 5.81 15.58 -19.37
C ARG A 73 5.16 16.90 -18.93
N THR A 74 6.01 17.84 -18.50
CA THR A 74 5.75 19.25 -18.83
C THR A 74 6.61 19.52 -20.06
N GLY A 75 6.00 19.34 -21.23
CA GLY A 75 6.53 19.71 -22.54
C GLY A 75 5.38 20.29 -23.32
#